data_AF-A0AA41S8N0-F1
#
_entry.id   AF-A0AA41S8N0-F1
#
_cell.length_a   1.000
_cell.length_b   1.000
_cell.length_c   1.000
_cell.angle_alpha   90.00
_cell.angle_beta   90.00
_cell.angle_gamma   90.00
#
_symmetry.space_group_name_H-M   'P 1'
#
loop_
_entity.id
_entity.type
_entity.pdbx_description
1 polymer ?
#
loop_
_entity_poly.entity_id
_entity_poly.type
_entity_poly.pdbx_seq_one_letter_code
_entity_poly.pdbx_strand_id
1 'polypeptide(L)'
;MEGINAIVTGELISISEQELVDCDTSCEGCNGGNMDYAFEFVINNGGIDTESDYPYKAKDGTCNITKEEKKTVTIDGYKDVAPEENALFCSVANQPISVGIVGSSLDFQLYTGGIYDGDCTNDPKDIDHGVLIVGYGSKEDQDYWIVKNSWGTKWGMGGYAHIKRNTDLEYGVCAINAMASYPTKTSVSPSPFPSPISPSPPPPSPPPPSPCPNKCGDHVAYCPSGETCCCILKFYGVCFIYGCCRYENGVCCSESIFCCPQDFPVCDIEYGVCLQ
;
A
#
# COMPACT_ATOMS: atom_id res chain seq x y z
N MET A 1 5.69 11.44 -2.92
CA MET A 1 5.89 12.11 -1.61
C MET A 1 4.87 11.65 -0.56
N GLU A 2 3.58 11.67 -0.86
CA GLU A 2 2.53 11.16 0.07
C GLU A 2 2.82 9.75 0.60
N GLY A 3 3.23 8.83 -0.29
CA GLY A 3 3.53 7.44 0.07
C GLY A 3 4.67 7.30 1.08
N ILE A 4 5.81 7.98 0.85
CA ILE A 4 6.93 7.91 1.79
C ILE A 4 6.60 8.61 3.12
N ASN A 5 5.78 9.66 3.10
CA ASN A 5 5.28 10.27 4.33
C ASN A 5 4.46 9.26 5.13
N ALA A 6 3.49 8.60 4.51
CA ALA A 6 2.66 7.58 5.16
C ALA A 6 3.49 6.41 5.71
N ILE A 7 4.53 5.97 5.01
CA ILE A 7 5.43 4.90 5.47
C ILE A 7 6.20 5.33 6.73
N VAL A 8 6.70 6.56 6.77
CA VAL A 8 7.56 7.05 7.87
C VAL A 8 6.76 7.52 9.08
N THR A 9 5.63 8.19 8.87
CA THR A 9 4.85 8.82 9.95
C THR A 9 3.61 8.02 10.35
N GLY A 10 3.13 7.12 9.48
CA GLY A 10 1.83 6.46 9.63
C GLY A 10 0.65 7.32 9.15
N GLU A 11 0.89 8.54 8.68
CA GLU A 11 -0.15 9.47 8.25
C GLU A 11 -0.14 9.65 6.72
N LEU A 12 -1.23 9.25 6.07
CA LEU A 12 -1.44 9.53 4.65
C LEU A 12 -2.05 10.92 4.48
N ILE A 13 -1.20 11.88 4.13
CA ILE A 13 -1.58 13.28 3.91
C ILE A 13 -1.61 13.54 2.40
N SER A 14 -2.72 14.10 1.92
CA SER A 14 -2.81 14.54 0.53
C SER A 14 -2.13 15.90 0.36
N ILE A 15 -1.17 15.98 -0.56
CA ILE A 15 -0.31 17.16 -0.77
C ILE A 15 -0.71 17.92 -2.04
N SER A 16 -0.36 19.20 -2.12
CA SER A 16 -0.75 20.06 -3.23
C SER A 16 0.13 19.89 -4.47
N GLU A 17 -0.41 19.33 -5.55
CA GLU A 17 0.26 19.42 -6.85
C GLU A 17 0.22 20.85 -7.42
N GLN A 18 -0.78 21.66 -7.04
CA GLN A 18 -0.90 23.03 -7.54
C GLN A 18 0.20 23.96 -7.02
N GLU A 19 0.70 23.73 -5.80
CA GLU A 19 1.86 24.45 -5.29
C GLU A 19 3.06 24.22 -6.19
N LEU A 20 3.31 22.99 -6.63
CA LEU A 20 4.38 22.70 -7.61
C LEU A 20 4.13 23.43 -8.93
N VAL A 21 2.91 23.37 -9.47
CA VAL A 21 2.55 24.05 -10.72
C VAL A 21 2.75 25.57 -10.64
N ASP A 22 2.40 26.18 -9.51
CA ASP A 22 2.42 27.64 -9.36
C ASP A 22 3.79 28.19 -8.90
N CYS A 23 4.56 27.41 -8.12
CA CYS A 23 5.73 27.88 -7.38
C CYS A 23 7.06 27.26 -7.81
N ASP A 24 7.08 26.06 -8.40
CA ASP A 24 8.33 25.48 -8.91
C ASP A 24 8.74 26.15 -10.23
N THR A 25 9.57 27.18 -10.13
CA THR A 25 10.11 27.91 -11.30
C THR A 25 11.16 27.13 -12.11
N SER A 26 11.58 25.94 -11.66
CA SER A 26 12.45 25.05 -12.44
C SER A 26 11.67 24.17 -13.42
N CYS A 27 10.35 24.09 -13.26
CA CYS A 27 9.43 23.45 -14.21
C CYS A 27 8.61 24.50 -14.99
N GLU A 28 7.83 24.05 -15.97
CA GLU A 28 7.04 24.93 -16.85
C GLU A 28 5.54 24.86 -16.57
N GLY A 29 5.17 24.52 -15.33
CA GLY A 29 3.79 24.37 -14.88
C GLY A 29 3.03 23.37 -15.76
N CYS A 30 1.96 23.83 -16.41
CA CYS A 30 1.13 23.01 -17.31
C CYS A 30 1.83 22.58 -18.60
N ASN A 31 2.98 23.16 -18.97
CA ASN A 31 3.73 22.77 -20.18
C ASN A 31 4.70 21.61 -19.96
N GLY A 32 4.85 21.16 -18.71
CA GLY A 32 5.67 20.01 -18.36
C GLY A 32 6.66 20.30 -17.24
N GLY A 33 7.35 19.26 -16.81
CA GLY A 33 8.29 19.31 -15.71
C GLY A 33 8.99 17.97 -15.50
N ASN A 34 9.90 17.93 -14.54
CA ASN A 34 10.62 16.73 -14.13
C ASN A 34 10.39 16.48 -12.63
N MET A 35 10.14 15.23 -12.26
CA MET A 35 9.87 14.84 -10.87
C MET A 35 11.01 15.18 -9.91
N ASP A 36 12.26 15.13 -10.38
CA ASP A 36 13.45 15.44 -9.58
C ASP A 36 13.51 16.91 -9.20
N TYR A 37 13.16 17.80 -10.14
CA TYR A 37 13.06 19.24 -9.87
C TYR A 37 11.93 19.54 -8.89
N ALA A 38 10.80 18.84 -9.00
CA ALA A 38 9.73 18.96 -8.01
C ALA A 38 10.19 18.49 -6.61
N PHE A 39 10.96 17.41 -6.49
CA PHE A 39 11.53 16.99 -5.21
C PHE A 39 12.53 18.02 -4.67
N GLU A 40 13.43 18.51 -5.52
CA GLU A 40 14.41 19.54 -5.17
C GLU A 40 13.74 20.85 -4.73
N PHE A 41 12.64 21.25 -5.38
CA PHE A 41 11.81 22.38 -4.95
C PHE A 41 11.28 22.15 -3.53
N VAL A 42 10.68 21.00 -3.23
CA VAL A 42 10.13 20.72 -1.90
C VAL A 42 11.22 20.72 -0.81
N ILE A 43 12.42 20.20 -1.13
CA ILE A 43 13.57 20.24 -0.22
C ILE A 43 13.97 21.69 0.07
N ASN A 44 14.17 22.49 -0.97
CA ASN A 44 14.63 23.87 -0.86
C ASN A 44 13.58 24.82 -0.30
N ASN A 45 12.30 24.55 -0.56
CA ASN A 45 11.19 25.26 0.04
C ASN A 45 11.04 24.88 1.53
N GLY A 46 11.59 23.75 1.98
CA GLY A 46 11.46 23.27 3.35
C GLY A 46 10.11 22.59 3.61
N GLY A 47 9.46 22.11 2.55
CA GLY A 47 8.21 21.35 2.59
C GLY A 47 7.23 21.75 1.50
N ILE A 48 6.06 21.10 1.54
CA ILE A 48 4.93 21.30 0.64
C ILE A 48 3.63 21.27 1.44
N ASP A 49 2.63 22.03 1.00
CA ASP A 49 1.32 22.12 1.62
C ASP A 49 0.42 20.93 1.30
N THR A 50 -0.71 20.90 2.02
CA THR A 50 -1.78 19.95 1.73
C THR A 50 -2.63 20.40 0.54
N GLU A 51 -3.24 19.44 -0.15
CA GLU A 51 -4.24 19.72 -1.21
C GLU A 51 -5.39 20.57 -0.67
N SER A 52 -5.76 20.44 0.61
CA SER A 52 -6.83 21.25 1.21
C SER A 52 -6.46 22.73 1.36
N ASP A 53 -5.18 23.04 1.55
CA ASP A 53 -4.68 24.40 1.78
C ASP A 53 -4.33 25.11 0.46
N TYR A 54 -3.82 24.34 -0.50
CA TYR A 54 -3.51 24.82 -1.84
C TYR A 54 -4.17 23.91 -2.91
N PRO A 55 -5.49 24.03 -3.15
CA PRO A 55 -6.20 23.10 -4.02
C PRO A 55 -5.84 23.18 -5.50
N TYR A 56 -5.93 22.05 -6.20
CA TYR A 56 -5.75 21.92 -7.64
C TYR A 56 -6.78 22.70 -8.46
N LYS A 57 -6.30 23.37 -9.51
CA LYS A 57 -7.07 24.27 -10.39
C LYS A 57 -6.97 23.91 -11.86
N ALA A 58 -6.17 22.90 -12.22
CA ALA A 58 -5.98 22.45 -13.60
C ALA A 58 -5.52 23.57 -14.57
N LYS A 59 -4.71 24.50 -14.08
CA LYS A 59 -4.10 25.58 -14.88
C LYS A 59 -2.94 26.22 -14.10
N ASP A 60 -2.10 26.93 -14.83
CA ASP A 60 -1.08 27.79 -14.21
C ASP A 60 -1.72 28.91 -13.39
N GLY A 61 -1.15 29.14 -12.21
CA GLY A 61 -1.44 30.27 -11.34
C GLY A 61 -0.20 31.11 -11.08
N THR A 62 -0.33 32.04 -10.16
CA THR A 62 0.81 32.75 -9.58
C THR A 62 1.08 32.12 -8.22
N CYS A 63 2.34 31.83 -7.91
CA CYS A 63 2.75 31.32 -6.61
C CYS A 63 2.16 32.17 -5.47
N ASN A 64 1.32 31.54 -4.65
CA ASN A 64 0.72 32.19 -3.50
C ASN A 64 1.55 31.90 -2.25
N ILE A 65 2.53 32.78 -2.01
CA ILE A 65 3.47 32.66 -0.89
C ILE A 65 2.79 32.56 0.49
N THR A 66 1.59 33.12 0.66
CA THR A 66 0.87 33.06 1.94
C THR A 66 0.27 31.68 2.19
N LYS A 67 -0.10 30.96 1.11
CA LYS A 67 -0.56 29.58 1.24
C LYS A 67 0.62 28.68 1.58
N GLU A 68 1.70 28.83 0.81
CA GLU A 68 2.98 28.08 0.88
C GLU A 68 3.67 28.08 2.26
N GLU A 69 3.24 28.90 3.22
CA GLU A 69 3.85 28.99 4.55
C GLU A 69 3.62 27.76 5.44
N LYS A 70 2.66 26.87 5.13
CA LYS A 70 2.31 25.76 6.03
C LYS A 70 3.30 24.61 6.00
N LYS A 71 3.80 24.22 4.82
CA LYS A 71 4.90 23.26 4.61
C LYS A 71 4.70 21.97 5.41
N THR A 72 3.53 21.37 5.22
CA THR A 72 3.01 20.27 6.05
C THR A 72 3.82 18.99 5.89
N VAL A 73 4.27 18.68 4.68
CA VAL A 73 5.06 17.49 4.38
C VAL A 73 6.45 17.89 3.91
N THR A 74 7.46 17.22 4.43
CA THR A 74 8.87 17.43 4.07
C THR A 74 9.51 16.14 3.58
N ILE A 75 10.55 16.27 2.75
CA ILE A 75 11.43 15.18 2.33
C ILE A 75 12.89 15.60 2.58
N ASP A 76 13.77 14.64 2.81
CA ASP A 76 15.17 14.89 3.17
C ASP A 76 16.09 14.91 1.94
N GLY A 77 15.60 14.39 0.82
CA GLY A 77 16.35 14.18 -0.41
C GLY A 77 15.52 13.44 -1.45
N TYR A 78 16.15 13.08 -2.55
CA TYR A 78 15.62 12.16 -3.55
C TYR A 78 16.75 11.34 -4.17
N LYS A 79 16.38 10.27 -4.88
CA LYS A 79 17.30 9.40 -5.58
C LYS A 79 16.72 8.95 -6.91
N ASP A 80 17.61 8.88 -7.90
CA ASP A 80 17.32 8.23 -9.16
C ASP A 80 17.51 6.72 -9.02
N VAL A 81 16.67 5.97 -9.71
CA VAL A 81 16.79 4.54 -9.87
C VAL A 81 17.59 4.27 -11.14
N ALA A 82 18.56 3.36 -11.07
CA ALA A 82 19.24 2.89 -12.27
C ALA A 82 18.20 2.32 -13.27
N PRO A 83 18.38 2.54 -14.58
CA PRO A 83 17.37 2.19 -15.59
C PRO A 83 17.36 0.69 -15.90
N GLU A 84 17.13 -0.12 -14.86
CA GLU A 84 17.19 -1.57 -14.86
C GLU A 84 15.98 -2.13 -14.09
N GLU A 85 15.38 -3.19 -14.63
CA GLU A 85 14.21 -3.86 -14.05
C GLU A 85 14.40 -4.20 -12.55
N ASN A 86 15.55 -4.78 -12.20
CA ASN A 86 15.80 -5.22 -10.82
C ASN A 86 16.01 -4.03 -9.85
N ALA A 87 16.63 -2.94 -10.31
CA ALA A 87 16.80 -1.73 -9.51
C ALA A 87 15.44 -1.07 -9.22
N LEU A 88 14.57 -1.00 -10.23
CA LEU A 88 13.20 -0.52 -10.07
C LEU A 88 12.38 -1.43 -9.15
N PHE A 89 12.45 -2.75 -9.35
CA PHE A 89 11.78 -3.73 -8.49
C PHE A 89 12.15 -3.60 -7.02
N CYS A 90 13.45 -3.50 -6.72
CA CYS A 90 13.93 -3.33 -5.35
C CYS A 90 13.45 -2.00 -4.76
N SER A 91 13.38 -0.93 -5.57
CA SER A 91 12.90 0.38 -5.11
C SER A 91 11.40 0.36 -4.81
N VAL A 92 10.58 -0.19 -5.71
CA VAL A 92 9.12 -0.32 -5.56
C VAL A 92 8.73 -1.17 -4.34
N ALA A 93 9.54 -2.18 -4.00
CA ALA A 93 9.31 -3.00 -2.81
C ALA A 93 9.42 -2.21 -1.49
N ASN A 94 10.09 -1.06 -1.49
CA ASN A 94 10.26 -0.22 -0.31
C ASN A 94 9.25 0.94 -0.24
N GLN A 95 8.88 1.51 -1.38
CA GLN A 95 7.97 2.66 -1.45
C GLN A 95 7.45 2.89 -2.89
N PRO A 96 6.40 3.70 -3.08
CA PRO A 96 6.00 4.14 -4.43
C PRO A 96 7.09 4.95 -5.13
N ILE A 97 7.23 4.72 -6.45
CA ILE A 97 8.28 5.31 -7.30
C ILE A 97 7.64 6.13 -8.42
N SER A 98 8.09 7.37 -8.60
CA SER A 98 7.68 8.20 -9.73
C SER A 98 8.44 7.73 -10.97
N VAL A 99 7.73 7.55 -12.08
CA VAL A 99 8.32 7.12 -13.35
C VAL A 99 7.78 7.91 -14.54
N GLY A 100 8.62 8.12 -15.54
CA GLY A 100 8.20 8.57 -16.87
C GLY A 100 7.82 7.39 -17.75
N ILE A 101 6.80 7.56 -18.58
CA ILE A 101 6.40 6.61 -19.62
C ILE A 101 6.10 7.32 -20.93
N VAL A 102 6.04 6.54 -22.01
CA VAL A 102 5.40 6.96 -23.27
C VAL A 102 3.90 6.67 -23.20
N GLY A 103 3.13 7.66 -22.79
CA GLY A 103 1.67 7.57 -22.59
C GLY A 103 0.84 7.98 -23.81
N SER A 104 1.45 8.53 -24.87
CA SER A 104 0.73 9.02 -26.05
C SER A 104 0.23 7.95 -27.02
N SER A 105 0.62 6.69 -26.86
CA SER A 105 0.12 5.59 -27.70
C SER A 105 -1.41 5.42 -27.57
N LEU A 106 -2.09 5.19 -28.70
CA LEU A 106 -3.57 5.19 -28.76
C LEU A 106 -4.19 4.05 -27.94
N ASP A 107 -3.57 2.87 -27.97
CA ASP A 107 -3.96 1.71 -27.19
C ASP A 107 -3.78 1.93 -25.67
N PHE A 108 -2.75 2.66 -25.25
CA PHE A 108 -2.63 3.09 -23.84
C PHE A 108 -3.71 4.11 -23.46
N GLN A 109 -3.97 5.11 -24.31
CA GLN A 109 -5.05 6.08 -24.06
C GLN A 109 -6.42 5.40 -23.93
N LEU A 110 -6.67 4.34 -24.69
CA LEU A 110 -7.92 3.56 -24.68
C LEU A 110 -7.91 2.36 -23.72
N TYR A 111 -6.87 2.22 -22.88
CA TYR A 111 -6.74 1.11 -21.94
C TYR A 111 -7.93 1.03 -20.97
N THR A 112 -8.48 -0.17 -20.82
CA THR A 112 -9.63 -0.45 -19.93
C THR A 112 -9.37 -1.58 -18.92
N GLY A 113 -8.32 -2.38 -19.10
CA GLY A 113 -7.95 -3.43 -18.15
C GLY A 113 -7.03 -4.51 -18.73
N GLY A 114 -6.61 -5.42 -17.86
CA GLY A 114 -5.64 -6.47 -18.19
C GLY A 114 -4.19 -6.03 -17.98
N ILE A 115 -3.24 -6.92 -18.30
CA ILE A 115 -1.81 -6.57 -18.30
C ILE A 115 -1.50 -5.94 -19.65
N TYR A 116 -1.11 -4.66 -19.64
CA TYR A 116 -0.77 -3.88 -20.80
C TYR A 116 0.65 -4.23 -21.28
N ASP A 117 0.76 -4.58 -22.56
CA ASP A 117 1.99 -4.93 -23.30
C ASP A 117 1.87 -4.40 -24.75
N GLY A 118 1.38 -3.16 -24.86
CA GLY A 118 0.98 -2.53 -26.14
C GLY A 118 2.13 -1.88 -26.91
N ASP A 119 1.78 -1.14 -27.96
CA ASP A 119 2.70 -0.68 -29.02
C ASP A 119 3.45 0.63 -28.69
N CYS A 120 3.48 1.04 -27.42
CA CYS A 120 4.27 2.19 -27.01
C CYS A 120 5.76 1.93 -27.25
N THR A 121 6.48 2.94 -27.75
CA THR A 121 7.94 2.88 -27.93
C THR A 121 8.64 2.69 -26.57
N ASN A 122 9.81 2.05 -26.61
CA ASN A 122 10.70 1.92 -25.46
C ASN A 122 11.91 2.87 -25.54
N ASP A 123 11.90 3.87 -26.44
CA ASP A 123 12.91 4.92 -26.49
C ASP A 123 12.68 5.95 -25.37
N PRO A 124 13.63 6.14 -24.44
CA PRO A 124 13.51 7.11 -23.36
C PRO A 124 13.28 8.56 -23.83
N LYS A 125 13.64 8.90 -25.07
CA LYS A 125 13.48 10.25 -25.62
C LYS A 125 12.04 10.61 -25.94
N ASP A 126 11.18 9.61 -26.07
CA ASP A 126 9.76 9.78 -26.40
C ASP A 126 8.88 9.84 -25.13
N ILE A 127 9.49 9.78 -23.94
CA ILE A 127 8.76 9.90 -22.67
C ILE A 127 8.03 11.24 -22.62
N ASP A 128 6.72 11.18 -22.37
CA ASP A 128 5.81 12.33 -22.45
C ASP A 128 4.85 12.42 -21.25
N HIS A 129 4.85 11.43 -20.36
CA HIS A 129 3.88 11.35 -19.27
C HIS A 129 4.49 10.82 -17.97
N GLY A 130 4.22 11.50 -16.86
CA GLY A 130 4.64 11.10 -15.51
C GLY A 130 3.55 10.32 -14.79
N VAL A 131 3.91 9.17 -14.22
CA VAL A 131 3.00 8.28 -13.45
C VAL A 131 3.68 7.76 -12.19
N LEU A 132 2.94 7.00 -11.37
CA LEU A 132 3.45 6.46 -10.11
C LEU A 132 3.29 4.93 -10.08
N ILE A 133 4.39 4.20 -9.90
CA ILE A 133 4.34 2.78 -9.56
C ILE A 133 4.06 2.65 -8.07
N VAL A 134 2.98 1.97 -7.70
CA VAL A 134 2.56 1.78 -6.31
C VAL A 134 2.70 0.33 -5.84
N GLY A 135 3.11 -0.57 -6.72
CA GLY A 135 3.31 -1.97 -6.41
C GLY A 135 3.58 -2.81 -7.65
N TYR A 136 3.58 -4.12 -7.47
CA TYR A 136 3.78 -5.11 -8.53
C TYR A 136 2.99 -6.38 -8.22
N GLY A 137 2.83 -7.23 -9.23
CA GLY A 137 2.20 -8.54 -9.08
C GLY A 137 2.58 -9.49 -10.21
N SER A 138 1.97 -10.67 -10.17
CA SER A 138 2.12 -11.73 -11.17
C SER A 138 0.78 -12.41 -11.39
N LYS A 139 0.40 -12.65 -12.64
CA LYS A 139 -0.82 -13.40 -13.02
C LYS A 139 -0.53 -14.24 -14.26
N GLU A 140 -0.82 -15.54 -14.20
CA GLU A 140 -0.67 -16.45 -15.34
C GLU A 140 0.74 -16.35 -15.97
N ASP A 141 1.77 -16.42 -15.11
CA ASP A 141 3.19 -16.29 -15.48
C ASP A 141 3.59 -14.96 -16.13
N GLN A 142 2.73 -13.94 -16.03
CA GLN A 142 3.04 -12.58 -16.46
C GLN A 142 3.18 -11.66 -15.26
N ASP A 143 4.39 -11.09 -15.15
CA ASP A 143 4.73 -10.10 -14.15
C ASP A 143 4.26 -8.71 -14.61
N TYR A 144 3.78 -7.87 -13.66
CA TYR A 144 3.35 -6.52 -13.97
C TYR A 144 3.64 -5.51 -12.84
N TRP A 145 3.82 -4.25 -13.23
CA TRP A 145 3.75 -3.06 -12.38
C TRP A 145 2.30 -2.63 -12.16
N ILE A 146 1.97 -2.18 -10.96
CA ILE A 146 0.70 -1.51 -10.66
C ILE A 146 0.95 -0.01 -10.71
N VAL A 147 0.40 0.64 -11.73
CA VAL A 147 0.63 2.06 -12.03
C VAL A 147 -0.62 2.87 -11.72
N LYS A 148 -0.48 3.89 -10.87
CA LYS A 148 -1.48 4.93 -10.62
C LYS A 148 -1.33 6.02 -11.67
N ASN A 149 -2.41 6.32 -12.38
CA ASN A 149 -2.46 7.39 -13.39
C ASN A 149 -3.25 8.61 -12.87
N SER A 150 -3.16 9.73 -13.58
CA SER A 150 -3.77 11.02 -13.24
C SER A 150 -4.97 11.40 -14.13
N TRP A 151 -5.48 10.47 -14.95
CA TRP A 151 -6.61 10.72 -15.87
C TRP A 151 -7.99 10.39 -15.29
N GLY A 152 -8.08 10.30 -13.95
CA GLY A 152 -9.31 10.01 -13.22
C GLY A 152 -9.73 8.55 -13.24
N THR A 153 -10.75 8.22 -12.45
CA THR A 153 -11.13 6.83 -12.13
C THR A 153 -11.87 6.11 -13.25
N LYS A 154 -12.32 6.82 -14.30
CA LYS A 154 -12.99 6.23 -15.46
C LYS A 154 -12.02 5.61 -16.46
N TRP A 155 -10.75 5.98 -16.39
CA TRP A 155 -9.70 5.41 -17.24
C TRP A 155 -9.13 4.15 -16.59
N GLY A 156 -8.84 3.13 -17.41
CA GLY A 156 -8.27 1.87 -16.95
C GLY A 156 -9.08 1.18 -15.85
N MET A 157 -8.36 0.59 -14.90
CA MET A 157 -8.93 -0.16 -13.78
C MET A 157 -9.08 0.75 -12.56
N GLY A 158 -10.05 1.66 -12.61
CA GLY A 158 -10.31 2.61 -11.52
C GLY A 158 -9.26 3.72 -11.41
N GLY A 159 -8.64 4.12 -12.54
CA GLY A 159 -7.52 5.07 -12.58
C GLY A 159 -6.13 4.41 -12.54
N TYR A 160 -6.08 3.08 -12.52
CA TYR A 160 -4.84 2.31 -12.52
C TYR A 160 -4.65 1.52 -13.81
N ALA A 161 -3.40 1.18 -14.11
CA ALA A 161 -3.03 0.21 -15.13
C ALA A 161 -2.08 -0.83 -14.57
N HIS A 162 -2.18 -2.04 -15.11
CA HIS A 162 -1.11 -3.04 -14.96
C HIS A 162 -0.24 -2.99 -16.20
N ILE A 163 1.04 -2.64 -16.07
CA ILE A 163 1.99 -2.61 -17.19
C ILE A 163 2.93 -3.79 -17.05
N LYS A 164 3.10 -4.58 -18.11
CA LYS A 164 3.95 -5.77 -18.09
C LYS A 164 5.38 -5.40 -17.69
N ARG A 165 5.98 -6.20 -16.82
CA ARG A 165 7.38 -6.05 -16.38
C ARG A 165 8.16 -7.31 -16.71
N ASN A 166 9.47 -7.26 -16.47
CA ASN A 166 10.38 -8.39 -16.71
C ASN A 166 10.36 -8.85 -18.18
N THR A 167 10.51 -7.90 -19.10
CA THR A 167 10.54 -8.12 -20.55
C THR A 167 11.96 -8.02 -21.10
N ASP A 168 12.16 -8.40 -22.37
CA ASP A 168 13.46 -8.27 -23.06
C ASP A 168 13.73 -6.83 -23.57
N LEU A 169 12.88 -5.86 -23.22
CA LEU A 169 13.04 -4.46 -23.60
C LEU A 169 13.98 -3.77 -22.61
N GLU A 170 15.05 -3.14 -23.11
CA GLU A 170 16.07 -2.45 -22.30
C GLU A 170 15.47 -1.51 -21.25
N TYR A 171 14.49 -0.71 -21.65
CA TYR A 171 13.81 0.25 -20.77
C TYR A 171 12.40 -0.19 -20.33
N GLY A 172 12.05 -1.47 -20.50
CA GLY A 172 10.72 -1.98 -20.21
C GLY A 172 9.65 -1.47 -21.18
N VAL A 173 8.40 -1.90 -20.95
CA VAL A 173 7.24 -1.46 -21.74
C VAL A 173 7.01 0.04 -21.54
N CYS A 174 6.82 0.78 -22.63
CA CYS A 174 6.67 2.24 -22.65
C CYS A 174 7.84 3.02 -22.04
N ALA A 175 9.05 2.46 -22.07
CA ALA A 175 10.25 3.03 -21.45
C ALA A 175 10.15 3.27 -19.92
N ILE A 176 9.25 2.54 -19.23
CA ILE A 176 8.95 2.76 -17.80
C ILE A 176 10.16 2.64 -16.86
N ASN A 177 11.20 1.91 -17.25
CA ASN A 177 12.41 1.77 -16.45
C ASN A 177 13.41 2.92 -16.68
N ALA A 178 13.23 3.76 -17.71
CA ALA A 178 14.26 4.70 -18.14
C ALA A 178 14.40 5.96 -17.27
N MET A 179 13.30 6.43 -16.68
CA MET A 179 13.25 7.67 -15.92
C MET A 179 12.46 7.42 -14.63
N ALA A 180 13.15 6.96 -13.60
CA ALA A 180 12.54 6.60 -12.33
C ALA A 180 13.28 7.26 -11.17
N SER A 181 12.53 7.89 -10.27
CA SER A 181 13.09 8.53 -9.09
C SER A 181 12.12 8.53 -7.92
N TYR A 182 12.66 8.70 -6.72
CA TYR A 182 11.87 8.68 -5.51
C TYR A 182 12.41 9.59 -4.41
N PRO A 183 11.54 10.23 -3.62
CA PRO A 183 11.96 11.04 -2.49
C PRO A 183 12.38 10.15 -1.31
N THR A 184 13.33 10.62 -0.52
CA THR A 184 13.78 9.98 0.72
C THR A 184 13.27 10.77 1.93
N LYS A 185 12.91 10.03 2.99
CA LYS A 185 12.53 10.60 4.29
C LYS A 185 12.98 9.63 5.39
N THR A 186 13.69 10.14 6.38
CA THR A 186 14.38 9.36 7.43
C THR A 186 13.83 9.63 8.82
N SER A 187 13.12 10.75 9.01
CA SER A 187 12.55 11.11 10.31
C SER A 187 11.19 11.81 10.18
N VAL A 188 10.40 11.71 11.25
CA VAL A 188 9.24 12.58 11.47
C VAL A 188 9.82 13.98 11.70
N SER A 189 9.71 14.89 10.73
CA SER A 189 10.17 16.27 10.95
C SER A 189 9.45 16.82 12.20
N PRO A 190 10.17 17.48 13.13
CA PRO A 190 9.49 18.21 14.19
C PRO A 190 8.72 19.34 13.52
N SER A 191 7.39 19.21 13.42
CA SER A 191 6.53 20.27 12.91
C SER A 191 6.83 21.58 13.66
N PRO A 192 7.11 22.70 12.98
CA PRO A 192 7.35 23.98 13.64
C PRO A 192 6.08 24.58 14.27
N PHE A 193 4.91 23.98 13.99
CA PHE A 193 3.65 24.34 14.62
C PHE A 193 3.17 23.23 15.55
N PRO A 194 3.01 23.48 16.86
CA PRO A 194 2.13 22.65 17.65
C PRO A 194 0.72 22.83 17.07
N SER A 195 0.24 21.81 16.36
CA SER A 195 -1.17 21.74 15.99
C SER A 195 -2.02 22.05 17.23
N PRO A 196 -3.05 22.89 17.15
CA PRO A 196 -4.04 22.94 18.22
C PRO A 196 -4.56 21.52 18.37
N ILE A 197 -4.33 20.95 19.55
CA ILE A 197 -4.87 19.64 19.94
C ILE A 197 -6.38 19.81 19.94
N SER A 198 -7.00 19.55 18.79
CA SER A 198 -8.39 19.10 18.78
C SER A 198 -8.35 17.82 19.60
N PRO A 199 -9.16 17.68 20.68
CA PRO A 199 -9.11 16.48 21.50
C PRO A 199 -9.38 15.30 20.58
N SER A 200 -8.32 14.50 20.36
CA SER A 200 -8.46 13.23 19.67
C SER A 200 -9.59 12.47 20.36
N PRO A 201 -10.51 11.83 19.61
CA PRO A 201 -11.34 10.82 20.24
C PRO A 201 -10.39 9.86 20.96
N PRO A 202 -10.74 9.40 22.18
CA PRO A 202 -9.87 8.51 22.94
C PRO A 202 -9.42 7.38 22.01
N PRO A 203 -8.12 7.03 22.02
CA PRO A 203 -7.64 5.96 21.17
C PRO A 203 -8.54 4.74 21.38
N PRO A 204 -8.96 4.04 20.30
CA PRO A 204 -9.55 2.73 20.50
C PRO A 204 -8.56 1.96 21.36
N SER A 205 -9.08 1.34 22.42
CA SER A 205 -8.28 0.54 23.34
C SER A 205 -7.37 -0.37 22.51
N PRO A 206 -6.10 -0.56 22.90
CA PRO A 206 -5.23 -1.51 22.21
C PRO A 206 -6.04 -2.80 22.02
N PRO A 207 -6.06 -3.41 20.83
CA PRO A 207 -6.63 -4.75 20.72
C PRO A 207 -5.96 -5.58 21.81
N PRO A 208 -6.73 -6.32 22.63
CA PRO A 208 -6.14 -7.13 23.68
C PRO A 208 -5.02 -7.96 23.06
N PRO A 209 -3.88 -8.15 23.76
CA PRO A 209 -2.80 -8.96 23.24
C PRO A 209 -3.40 -10.26 22.71
N SER A 210 -3.09 -10.61 21.44
CA SER A 210 -3.54 -11.85 20.82
C SER A 210 -3.36 -12.96 21.86
N PRO A 211 -4.43 -13.60 22.33
CA PRO A 211 -4.28 -14.32 23.57
C PRO A 211 -3.43 -15.55 23.29
N CYS A 212 -2.53 -15.85 24.24
CA CYS A 212 -1.56 -16.92 24.05
C CYS A 212 -2.29 -18.23 23.72
N PRO A 213 -1.73 -19.07 22.84
CA PRO A 213 -2.31 -20.39 22.56
C PRO A 213 -2.50 -21.17 23.88
N ASN A 214 -3.68 -21.76 24.07
CA ASN A 214 -3.94 -22.61 25.21
C ASN A 214 -3.13 -23.91 25.06
N LYS A 215 -2.29 -24.22 26.04
CA LYS A 215 -1.51 -25.45 26.06
C LYS A 215 -2.42 -26.63 26.45
N CYS A 216 -2.50 -27.63 25.60
CA CYS A 216 -3.31 -28.82 25.83
C CYS A 216 -2.47 -29.96 26.42
N GLY A 217 -2.72 -30.34 27.67
CA GLY A 217 -2.09 -31.49 28.32
C GLY A 217 -0.55 -31.48 28.27
N ASP A 218 0.04 -32.64 27.94
CA ASP A 218 1.48 -32.87 27.97
C ASP A 218 2.18 -32.36 26.69
N HIS A 219 2.40 -31.05 26.67
CA HIS A 219 3.51 -30.34 25.98
C HIS A 219 3.60 -30.32 24.44
N VAL A 220 2.76 -31.01 23.66
CA VAL A 220 2.90 -31.04 22.18
C VAL A 220 1.73 -30.37 21.43
N ALA A 221 0.57 -30.18 22.06
CA ALA A 221 -0.62 -29.61 21.41
C ALA A 221 -0.96 -28.21 21.95
N TYR A 222 -1.28 -27.29 21.03
CA TYR A 222 -1.66 -25.91 21.32
C TYR A 222 -2.90 -25.56 20.51
N CYS A 223 -3.87 -24.91 21.15
CA CYS A 223 -5.05 -24.37 20.46
C CYS A 223 -5.03 -22.84 20.42
N PRO A 224 -5.49 -22.22 19.33
CA PRO A 224 -5.79 -20.79 19.27
C PRO A 224 -6.61 -20.33 20.48
N SER A 225 -6.44 -19.06 20.86
CA SER A 225 -7.23 -18.52 21.96
C SER A 225 -8.73 -18.60 21.69
N GLY A 226 -9.49 -18.98 22.71
CA GLY A 226 -10.94 -19.15 22.63
C GLY A 226 -11.34 -20.57 22.24
N GLU A 227 -10.45 -21.36 21.63
CA GLU A 227 -10.71 -22.76 21.35
C GLU A 227 -10.47 -23.64 22.59
N THR A 228 -11.33 -24.65 22.75
CA THR A 228 -11.24 -25.61 23.85
C THR A 228 -10.42 -26.83 23.42
N CYS A 229 -9.42 -27.21 24.24
CA CYS A 229 -8.65 -28.44 24.07
C CYS A 229 -9.54 -29.66 24.37
N CYS A 230 -9.88 -30.45 23.35
CA CYS A 230 -10.65 -31.67 23.51
C CYS A 230 -9.77 -32.91 23.38
N CYS A 231 -10.05 -33.90 24.22
CA CYS A 231 -9.37 -35.19 24.14
C CYS A 231 -9.95 -36.01 22.99
N ILE A 232 -9.19 -36.14 21.91
CA ILE A 232 -9.58 -36.90 20.71
C ILE A 232 -9.37 -38.39 20.91
N LEU A 233 -8.31 -38.77 21.65
CA LEU A 233 -7.97 -40.18 21.89
C LEU A 233 -7.71 -40.43 23.36
N LYS A 234 -8.56 -41.25 23.99
CA LYS A 234 -8.48 -41.61 25.41
C LYS A 234 -8.29 -43.12 25.55
N PHE A 235 -7.36 -43.55 26.39
CA PHE A 235 -7.11 -44.96 26.68
C PHE A 235 -6.93 -45.15 28.19
N TYR A 236 -7.66 -46.08 28.80
CA TYR A 236 -7.67 -46.34 30.26
C TYR A 236 -7.82 -45.07 31.13
N GLY A 237 -8.64 -44.10 30.71
CA GLY A 237 -8.85 -42.87 31.49
C GLY A 237 -7.85 -41.74 31.19
N VAL A 238 -6.76 -42.01 30.45
CA VAL A 238 -5.71 -41.04 30.13
C VAL A 238 -5.87 -40.55 28.69
N CYS A 239 -5.71 -39.24 28.47
CA CYS A 239 -5.75 -38.66 27.13
C CYS A 239 -4.38 -38.71 26.44
N PHE A 240 -4.32 -39.26 25.24
CA PHE A 240 -3.09 -39.39 24.45
C PHE A 240 -2.97 -38.34 23.35
N ILE A 241 -4.10 -37.86 22.81
CA ILE A 241 -4.12 -36.87 21.74
C ILE A 241 -5.17 -35.81 22.09
N TYR A 242 -4.73 -34.55 22.09
CA TYR A 242 -5.59 -33.39 22.18
C TYR A 242 -5.72 -32.74 20.81
N GLY A 243 -6.90 -32.20 20.51
CA GLY A 243 -7.09 -31.29 19.39
C GLY A 243 -8.08 -30.20 19.74
N CYS A 244 -8.26 -29.28 18.81
CA CYS A 244 -8.93 -28.02 19.09
C CYS A 244 -10.37 -28.02 18.61
N CYS A 245 -11.27 -27.63 19.51
CA CYS A 245 -12.65 -27.36 19.15
C CYS A 245 -12.74 -26.01 18.42
N ARG A 246 -13.28 -26.01 17.20
CA ARG A 246 -13.43 -24.79 16.38
C ARG A 246 -14.45 -23.79 16.93
N TYR A 247 -15.27 -24.20 17.90
CA TYR A 247 -16.20 -23.31 18.57
C TYR A 247 -15.50 -22.61 19.73
N GLU A 248 -15.70 -21.30 19.81
CA GLU A 248 -15.25 -20.51 20.95
C GLU A 248 -15.93 -21.01 22.22
N ASN A 249 -15.15 -21.34 23.25
CA ASN A 249 -15.61 -21.96 24.50
C ASN A 249 -16.44 -23.25 24.30
N GLY A 250 -16.16 -24.02 23.24
CA GLY A 250 -16.90 -25.23 22.93
C GLY A 250 -16.80 -26.32 24.00
N VAL A 251 -17.85 -27.15 24.10
CA VAL A 251 -17.96 -28.30 24.99
C VAL A 251 -17.46 -29.55 24.29
N CYS A 252 -16.52 -30.27 24.92
CA CYS A 252 -15.97 -31.51 24.37
C CYS A 252 -16.95 -32.66 24.53
N CYS A 253 -17.23 -33.37 23.43
CA CYS A 253 -18.02 -34.58 23.48
C CYS A 253 -17.18 -35.73 24.03
N SER A 254 -17.72 -36.45 25.00
CA SER A 254 -17.01 -37.60 25.57
C SER A 254 -16.86 -38.70 24.51
N GLU A 255 -15.68 -39.30 24.43
CA GLU A 255 -15.39 -40.45 23.56
C GLU A 255 -15.54 -40.18 22.05
N SER A 256 -15.45 -38.91 21.64
CA SER A 256 -15.56 -38.51 20.24
C SER A 256 -14.61 -37.37 19.88
N ILE A 257 -14.36 -37.23 18.58
CA ILE A 257 -13.62 -36.11 18.00
C ILE A 257 -14.50 -34.85 17.86
N PHE A 258 -15.81 -34.98 18.05
CA PHE A 258 -16.77 -33.89 17.96
C PHE A 258 -16.73 -32.99 19.19
N CYS A 259 -17.12 -31.74 18.97
CA CYS A 259 -17.35 -30.77 20.04
C CYS A 259 -18.51 -29.86 19.63
N CYS A 260 -19.16 -29.26 20.62
CA CYS A 260 -20.35 -28.45 20.42
C CYS A 260 -20.14 -27.01 20.89
N PRO A 261 -20.85 -26.02 20.34
CA PRO A 261 -20.82 -24.66 20.86
C PRO A 261 -21.43 -24.61 22.26
N GLN A 262 -21.01 -23.62 23.06
CA GLN A 262 -21.47 -23.47 24.44
C GLN A 262 -23.01 -23.37 24.56
N ASP A 263 -23.67 -22.74 23.58
CA ASP A 263 -25.13 -22.56 23.55
C ASP A 263 -25.90 -23.87 23.29
N PHE A 264 -25.21 -24.93 22.87
CA PHE A 264 -25.77 -26.26 22.59
C PHE A 264 -24.84 -27.34 23.17
N PRO A 265 -24.71 -27.43 24.51
CA PRO A 265 -23.65 -28.19 25.16
C PRO A 265 -23.86 -29.71 25.09
N VAL A 266 -25.04 -30.18 24.69
CA VAL A 266 -25.39 -31.60 24.70
C VAL A 266 -24.97 -32.23 23.37
N CYS A 267 -24.04 -33.18 23.44
CA CYS A 267 -23.55 -33.90 22.27
C CYS A 267 -24.43 -35.11 21.93
N ASP A 268 -25.05 -35.11 20.77
CA ASP A 268 -25.61 -36.31 20.15
C ASP A 268 -24.58 -36.87 19.15
N ILE A 269 -23.76 -37.81 19.62
CA ILE A 269 -22.65 -38.38 18.85
C ILE A 269 -23.16 -39.35 17.76
N GLU A 270 -24.34 -39.93 17.95
CA GLU A 270 -24.94 -40.88 17.00
C GLU A 270 -25.41 -40.15 15.72
N TYR A 271 -26.03 -38.97 15.90
CA TYR A 271 -26.53 -38.16 14.79
C TYR A 271 -25.58 -37.00 14.40
N GLY A 272 -24.51 -36.77 15.15
CA GLY A 272 -23.53 -35.72 14.87
C GLY A 272 -24.08 -34.31 15.04
N VAL A 273 -25.00 -34.11 15.99
CA VAL A 273 -25.67 -32.82 16.24
C VAL A 273 -25.47 -32.34 17.68
N CYS A 274 -25.56 -31.02 17.85
CA CYS A 274 -25.48 -30.36 19.15
C CYS A 274 -26.89 -29.92 19.57
N LEU A 275 -27.28 -30.28 20.79
CA LEU A 275 -28.59 -29.99 21.36
C LEU A 275 -28.44 -28.99 22.52
N GLN A 276 -29.49 -28.22 22.78
CA GLN A 276 -29.56 -27.33 23.95
C GLN A 276 -29.68 -28.12 25.25
#